data_AF-A0A950A2D0-F1
#
_entry.id   AF-A0A950A2D0-F1
#
_cell.length_a   1.000
_cell.length_b   1.000
_cell.length_c   1.000
_cell.angle_alpha   90.00
_cell.angle_beta   90.00
_cell.angle_gamma   90.00
#
_symmetry.space_group_name_H-M   'P 1'
#
loop_
_entity.id
_entity.type
_entity.pdbx_description
1 polymer ?
#
loop_
_entity_poly.entity_id
_entity_poly.type
_entity_poly.pdbx_seq_one_letter_code
_entity_poly.pdbx_strand_id
1 'polypeptide(L)'
;MTDSKDTPSAAARAPVATAPVASARAPSATTPRAFAWLHPGPAPPAWRLARLTGTAALAYPPSWHQIESDPGTVSAATVASGSGLITQYLNATPRQADETLANWSSFRPAHNREEGDSQDQVLAAAHDLRFRNGRGSCVIDRYRTSRTRYTEIACLVQARATETVVVAAGLASHWAQEAPALERAVSAFLA
;
A
#
# COMPACT_ATOMS: atom_id res chain seq x y z
N MET A 1 41.28 -11.50 -50.55
CA MET A 1 41.62 -10.06 -50.59
C MET A 1 40.43 -9.32 -50.03
N THR A 2 40.45 -8.59 -48.92
CA THR A 2 41.50 -8.27 -47.94
C THR A 2 40.79 -7.81 -46.66
N ASP A 3 41.42 -8.15 -45.54
CA ASP A 3 41.17 -7.72 -44.17
C ASP A 3 41.32 -6.19 -43.99
N SER A 4 40.61 -5.63 -43.01
CA SER A 4 40.88 -4.37 -42.26
C SER A 4 39.71 -4.21 -41.29
N LYS A 5 39.75 -4.55 -40.00
CA LYS A 5 40.68 -4.18 -38.92
C LYS A 5 40.82 -2.66 -38.80
N ASP A 6 39.99 -2.06 -37.93
CA ASP A 6 40.40 -0.88 -37.19
C ASP A 6 39.85 -0.85 -35.77
N THR A 7 40.76 -0.42 -34.91
CA THR A 7 40.82 -0.58 -33.46
C THR A 7 40.14 0.61 -32.76
N PRO A 8 39.39 0.45 -31.66
CA PRO A 8 39.01 1.60 -30.85
C PRO A 8 40.21 2.11 -30.04
N SER A 9 40.56 3.37 -30.28
CA SER A 9 41.58 4.13 -29.57
C SER A 9 41.22 4.28 -28.08
N ALA A 10 42.20 3.98 -27.23
CA ALA A 10 42.11 4.07 -25.78
C ALA A 10 42.10 5.52 -25.30
N ALA A 11 41.03 5.94 -24.63
CA ALA A 11 41.03 7.11 -23.77
C ALA A 11 41.24 6.68 -22.32
N ALA A 12 42.26 7.25 -21.68
CA ALA A 12 42.74 6.93 -20.35
C ALA A 12 41.65 7.14 -19.26
N ARG A 13 41.54 6.15 -18.37
CA ARG A 13 40.69 6.22 -17.17
C ARG A 13 41.35 7.09 -16.10
N ALA A 14 40.68 8.16 -15.70
CA ALA A 14 40.98 8.85 -14.43
C ALA A 14 40.29 8.09 -13.26
N PRO A 15 40.92 7.99 -12.08
CA PRO A 15 40.27 7.38 -10.91
C PRO A 15 39.18 8.32 -10.39
N VAL A 16 37.92 7.87 -10.47
CA VAL A 16 36.83 8.52 -9.73
C VAL A 16 36.98 8.11 -8.27
N ALA A 17 37.31 9.10 -7.43
CA ALA A 17 37.34 8.97 -5.99
C ALA A 17 36.00 8.42 -5.49
N THR A 18 36.03 7.28 -4.82
CA THR A 18 34.85 6.66 -4.21
C THR A 18 34.50 7.49 -2.98
N ALA A 19 33.48 8.35 -3.10
CA ALA A 19 32.88 8.99 -1.93
C ALA A 19 32.28 7.88 -1.03
N PRO A 20 32.42 7.97 0.31
CA PRO A 20 31.77 7.03 1.19
C PRO A 20 30.26 7.14 0.98
N VAL A 21 29.64 6.03 0.58
CA VAL A 21 28.18 5.89 0.58
C VAL A 21 27.76 6.09 2.03
N ALA A 22 27.17 7.25 2.32
CA ALA A 22 26.49 7.47 3.58
C ALA A 22 25.44 6.37 3.69
N SER A 23 25.66 5.43 4.62
CA SER A 23 24.69 4.40 4.93
C SER A 23 23.44 5.12 5.43
N ALA A 24 22.46 5.28 4.54
CA ALA A 24 21.15 5.78 4.91
C ALA A 24 20.60 4.77 5.92
N ARG A 25 20.64 5.15 7.20
CA ARG A 25 20.08 4.35 8.28
C ARG A 25 18.59 4.19 7.96
N ALA A 26 18.22 2.99 7.52
CA ALA A 26 16.82 2.63 7.33
C ALA A 26 16.07 2.93 8.64
N PRO A 27 14.90 3.58 8.59
CA PRO A 27 14.12 3.81 9.80
C PRO A 27 13.71 2.46 10.36
N SER A 28 14.36 2.04 11.45
CA SER A 28 13.83 1.00 12.33
C SER A 28 12.60 1.58 13.02
N ALA A 29 11.43 1.34 12.46
CA ALA A 29 10.18 1.69 13.12
C ALA A 29 9.17 0.54 12.98
N THR A 30 9.56 -0.65 13.42
CA THR A 30 8.57 -1.61 13.92
C THR A 30 7.92 -0.96 15.12
N THR A 31 6.76 -0.35 14.90
CA THR A 31 6.01 0.29 15.99
C THR A 31 4.65 -0.38 16.07
N PRO A 32 4.55 -1.55 16.73
CA PRO A 32 3.27 -2.25 16.89
C PRO A 32 2.18 -1.34 17.46
N ARG A 33 2.58 -0.33 18.27
CA ARG A 33 1.69 0.67 18.83
C ARG A 33 0.93 1.49 17.78
N ALA A 34 1.52 1.77 16.61
CA ALA A 34 0.85 2.50 15.54
C ALA A 34 -0.30 1.68 14.91
N PHE A 35 -0.28 0.36 15.11
CA PHE A 35 -1.32 -0.58 14.69
C PHE A 35 -2.13 -1.13 15.88
N ALA A 36 -2.09 -0.46 17.04
CA ALA A 36 -2.83 -0.91 18.21
C ALA A 36 -4.36 -0.90 18.00
N TRP A 37 -4.87 -0.16 17.01
CA TRP A 37 -6.27 -0.16 16.58
C TRP A 37 -6.68 -1.44 15.82
N LEU A 38 -5.72 -2.22 15.32
CA LEU A 38 -5.98 -3.40 14.51
C LEU A 38 -6.49 -4.53 15.40
N HIS A 39 -7.80 -4.66 15.46
CA HIS A 39 -8.50 -5.66 16.25
C HIS A 39 -9.40 -6.52 15.34
N PRO A 40 -8.93 -7.70 14.92
CA PRO A 40 -9.69 -8.57 14.04
C PRO A 40 -11.07 -8.90 14.60
N GLY A 41 -12.10 -8.58 13.83
CA GLY A 41 -13.48 -8.81 14.23
C GLY A 41 -14.46 -8.52 13.11
N PRO A 42 -15.73 -8.95 13.21
CA PRO A 42 -16.70 -8.69 12.16
C PRO A 42 -16.93 -7.18 11.96
N ALA A 43 -17.27 -6.80 10.72
CA ALA A 43 -17.75 -5.46 10.43
C ALA A 43 -19.07 -5.19 11.18
N PRO A 44 -19.40 -3.91 11.46
CA PRO A 44 -20.72 -3.55 11.95
C PRO A 44 -21.83 -4.11 11.02
N PRO A 45 -22.97 -4.60 11.53
CA PRO A 45 -23.98 -5.27 10.71
C PRO A 45 -24.58 -4.42 9.58
N ALA A 46 -24.60 -3.09 9.74
CA ALA A 46 -25.11 -2.16 8.73
C ALA A 46 -24.12 -1.88 7.59
N TRP A 47 -22.89 -2.40 7.67
CA TRP A 47 -21.89 -2.21 6.63
C TRP A 47 -22.14 -3.12 5.44
N ARG A 48 -21.79 -2.62 4.26
CA ARG A 48 -21.89 -3.36 3.01
C ARG A 48 -20.62 -4.18 2.82
N LEU A 49 -20.72 -5.27 2.05
CA LEU A 49 -19.60 -6.14 1.72
C LEU A 49 -19.30 -6.07 0.21
N ALA A 50 -18.04 -5.85 -0.14
CA ALA A 50 -17.48 -6.10 -1.46
C ALA A 50 -16.68 -7.40 -1.41
N ARG A 51 -17.08 -8.40 -2.19
CA ARG A 51 -16.45 -9.73 -2.19
C ARG A 51 -15.43 -9.83 -3.31
N LEU A 52 -14.25 -10.32 -2.97
CA LEU A 52 -13.29 -10.80 -3.95
C LEU A 52 -13.65 -12.26 -4.32
N THR A 53 -12.82 -12.89 -5.13
CA THR A 53 -12.94 -14.33 -5.41
C THR A 53 -12.84 -15.14 -4.11
N GLY A 54 -13.67 -16.19 -4.00
CA GLY A 54 -13.72 -17.05 -2.81
C GLY A 54 -14.43 -16.39 -1.62
N THR A 55 -13.79 -16.44 -0.45
CA THR A 55 -14.35 -15.93 0.82
C THR A 55 -13.87 -14.54 1.20
N ALA A 56 -12.85 -14.02 0.52
CA ALA A 56 -12.25 -12.74 0.87
C ALA A 56 -13.25 -11.59 0.64
N ALA A 57 -13.33 -10.67 1.59
CA ALA A 57 -14.30 -9.59 1.55
C ALA A 57 -13.82 -8.34 2.30
N LEU A 58 -14.01 -7.19 1.65
CA LEU A 58 -13.94 -5.88 2.26
C LEU A 58 -15.32 -5.46 2.76
N ALA A 59 -15.35 -4.85 3.95
CA ALA A 59 -16.54 -4.20 4.47
C ALA A 59 -16.38 -2.69 4.46
N TYR A 60 -17.43 -1.97 4.12
CA TYR A 60 -17.42 -0.50 4.05
C TYR A 60 -18.73 0.11 4.58
N PRO A 61 -18.68 1.36 5.11
CA PRO A 61 -19.87 2.05 5.60
C PRO A 61 -20.97 2.19 4.53
N PRO A 62 -22.25 2.22 4.91
CA PRO A 62 -23.35 2.34 3.95
C PRO A 62 -23.37 3.68 3.18
N SER A 63 -22.70 4.72 3.71
CA SER A 63 -22.53 6.02 3.03
C SER A 63 -21.51 5.99 1.89
N TRP A 64 -20.77 4.91 1.73
CA TRP A 64 -19.81 4.73 0.64
C TRP A 64 -20.42 3.92 -0.50
N HIS A 65 -19.80 4.01 -1.65
CA HIS A 65 -20.21 3.28 -2.85
C HIS A 65 -19.07 2.36 -3.30
N GLN A 66 -19.42 1.14 -3.68
CA GLN A 66 -18.51 0.34 -4.49
C GLN A 66 -18.32 1.04 -5.83
N ILE A 67 -17.07 1.12 -6.29
CA ILE A 67 -16.70 1.75 -7.56
C ILE A 67 -16.12 0.71 -8.50
N GLU A 68 -16.09 1.03 -9.78
CA GLU A 68 -15.45 0.18 -10.80
C GLU A 68 -13.95 0.01 -10.49
N SER A 69 -13.45 -1.20 -10.72
CA SER A 69 -12.08 -1.61 -10.42
C SER A 69 -11.64 -2.72 -11.37
N ASP A 70 -10.34 -2.96 -11.45
CA ASP A 70 -9.76 -3.96 -12.34
C ASP A 70 -10.29 -5.37 -12.04
N PRO A 71 -10.32 -6.28 -13.05
CA PRO A 71 -10.78 -7.65 -12.85
C PRO A 71 -10.06 -8.35 -11.69
N GLY A 72 -10.84 -8.98 -10.81
CA GLY A 72 -10.32 -9.69 -9.64
C GLY A 72 -10.05 -8.80 -8.42
N THR A 73 -10.21 -7.48 -8.56
CA THR A 73 -10.10 -6.51 -7.46
C THR A 73 -11.48 -6.00 -7.06
N VAL A 74 -11.59 -5.44 -5.85
CA VAL A 74 -12.77 -4.67 -5.44
C VAL A 74 -12.39 -3.37 -4.77
N SER A 75 -13.14 -2.32 -5.05
CA SER A 75 -12.91 -0.99 -4.49
C SER A 75 -14.19 -0.34 -3.99
N ALA A 76 -14.11 0.42 -2.90
CA ALA A 76 -15.20 1.25 -2.40
C ALA A 76 -14.68 2.62 -1.99
N ALA A 77 -15.47 3.67 -2.20
CA ALA A 77 -15.02 5.03 -1.98
C ALA A 77 -16.14 5.99 -1.57
N THR A 78 -15.71 7.12 -1.00
CA THR A 78 -16.49 8.37 -0.99
C THR A 78 -15.87 9.33 -2.00
N VAL A 79 -16.71 9.97 -2.81
CA VAL A 79 -16.30 10.89 -3.87
C VAL A 79 -16.94 12.24 -3.60
N ALA A 80 -16.11 13.29 -3.51
CA ALA A 80 -16.59 14.65 -3.33
C ALA A 80 -17.39 15.10 -4.56
N SER A 81 -18.62 15.58 -4.31
CA SER A 81 -19.49 16.11 -5.36
C SER A 81 -18.83 17.28 -6.08
N GLY A 82 -18.98 17.33 -7.41
CA GLY A 82 -18.46 18.40 -8.26
C GLY A 82 -17.00 18.24 -8.69
N SER A 83 -16.09 17.85 -7.79
CA SER A 83 -14.66 17.68 -8.13
C SER A 83 -14.32 16.26 -8.60
N GLY A 84 -15.14 15.27 -8.25
CA GLY A 84 -14.82 13.86 -8.49
C GLY A 84 -13.63 13.36 -7.66
N LEU A 85 -13.19 14.12 -6.66
CA LEU A 85 -12.07 13.74 -5.81
C LEU A 85 -12.49 12.59 -4.88
N ILE A 86 -11.74 11.49 -4.90
CA ILE A 86 -11.90 10.43 -3.90
C ILE A 86 -11.37 10.95 -2.56
N THR A 87 -12.24 11.04 -1.55
CA THR A 87 -11.84 11.52 -0.22
C THR A 87 -11.46 10.37 0.70
N GLN A 88 -12.14 9.23 0.55
CA GLN A 88 -11.85 8.00 1.27
C GLN A 88 -11.91 6.84 0.28
N TYR A 89 -10.98 5.91 0.39
CA TYR A 89 -10.80 4.81 -0.56
C TYR A 89 -10.48 3.51 0.18
N LEU A 90 -11.08 2.42 -0.28
CA LEU A 90 -10.73 1.06 0.09
C LEU A 90 -10.50 0.28 -1.20
N ASN A 91 -9.46 -0.54 -1.21
CA ASN A 91 -9.22 -1.51 -2.26
C ASN A 91 -8.73 -2.83 -1.67
N ALA A 92 -9.10 -3.93 -2.32
CA ALA A 92 -8.46 -5.20 -2.11
C ALA A 92 -8.20 -5.85 -3.47
N THR A 93 -6.97 -6.33 -3.64
CA THR A 93 -6.47 -6.95 -4.85
C THR A 93 -5.67 -8.20 -4.49
N PRO A 94 -5.72 -9.29 -5.28
CA PRO A 94 -4.77 -10.38 -5.13
C PRO A 94 -3.33 -9.86 -5.20
N ARG A 95 -2.38 -10.56 -4.59
CA ARG A 95 -0.94 -10.27 -4.77
C ARG A 95 -0.60 -10.13 -6.26
N GLN A 96 0.06 -9.05 -6.65
CA GLN A 96 0.28 -8.70 -8.07
C GLN A 96 1.74 -8.82 -8.50
N ALA A 97 2.71 -8.77 -7.58
CA ALA A 97 4.13 -8.89 -7.91
C ALA A 97 4.89 -9.71 -6.84
N ASP A 98 6.15 -9.35 -6.61
CA ASP A 98 7.09 -10.04 -5.71
C ASP A 98 6.97 -9.57 -4.24
N GLU A 99 5.87 -8.90 -3.87
CA GLU A 99 5.61 -8.56 -2.49
C GLU A 99 5.47 -9.80 -1.60
N THR A 100 6.08 -9.73 -0.43
CA THR A 100 6.05 -10.76 0.61
C THR A 100 5.81 -10.09 1.95
N LEU A 101 5.33 -10.85 2.95
CA LEU A 101 5.17 -10.32 4.30
C LEU A 101 6.48 -9.74 4.86
N ALA A 102 7.63 -10.31 4.49
CA ALA A 102 8.94 -9.87 4.95
C ALA A 102 9.39 -8.55 4.28
N ASN A 103 9.17 -8.40 2.97
CA ASN A 103 9.64 -7.23 2.22
C ASN A 103 8.61 -6.07 2.16
N TRP A 104 7.37 -6.30 2.62
CA TRP A 104 6.24 -5.37 2.43
C TRP A 104 6.57 -3.93 2.80
N SER A 105 7.23 -3.74 3.96
CA SER A 105 7.55 -2.40 4.48
C SER A 105 8.49 -1.57 3.59
N SER A 106 9.32 -2.23 2.79
CA SER A 106 10.16 -1.58 1.78
C SER A 106 9.51 -1.60 0.40
N PHE A 107 8.78 -2.67 0.07
CA PHE A 107 8.19 -2.88 -1.25
C PHE A 107 7.13 -1.82 -1.56
N ARG A 108 6.13 -1.64 -0.68
CA ARG A 108 4.98 -0.77 -0.97
C ARG A 108 5.40 0.67 -1.27
N PRO A 109 6.20 1.35 -0.43
CA PRO A 109 6.63 2.71 -0.74
C PRO A 109 7.51 2.79 -1.99
N ALA A 110 8.26 1.74 -2.35
CA ALA A 110 9.03 1.73 -3.59
C ALA A 110 8.11 1.66 -4.81
N HIS A 111 7.10 0.79 -4.76
CA HIS A 111 6.11 0.64 -5.80
C HIS A 111 5.31 1.93 -6.05
N ASN A 112 4.87 2.64 -5.00
CA ASN A 112 4.13 3.91 -5.16
C ASN A 112 4.95 4.95 -5.94
N ARG A 113 6.25 5.05 -5.67
CA ARG A 113 7.15 5.96 -6.42
C ARG A 113 7.26 5.57 -7.89
N GLU A 114 7.24 4.28 -8.20
CA GLU A 114 7.23 3.78 -9.59
C GLU A 114 5.91 4.11 -10.30
N GLU A 115 4.79 4.12 -9.56
CA GLU A 115 3.46 4.53 -10.05
C GLU A 115 3.31 6.07 -10.19
N GLY A 116 4.34 6.83 -9.81
CA GLY A 116 4.40 8.29 -9.97
C GLY A 116 3.93 9.09 -8.76
N ASP A 117 3.69 8.42 -7.61
CA ASP A 117 3.44 9.12 -6.37
C ASP A 117 4.72 9.83 -5.87
N SER A 118 4.51 11.00 -5.27
CA SER A 118 5.61 11.86 -4.83
C SER A 118 5.58 12.07 -3.32
N GLN A 119 6.76 12.23 -2.73
CA GLN A 119 6.94 12.50 -1.29
C GLN A 119 6.44 11.39 -0.35
N ASP A 120 6.67 10.12 -0.71
CA ASP A 120 6.25 8.98 0.11
C ASP A 120 7.03 8.89 1.42
N GLN A 121 6.34 9.24 2.50
CA GLN A 121 6.84 9.14 3.86
C GLN A 121 6.19 7.95 4.56
N VAL A 122 6.99 6.94 4.89
CA VAL A 122 6.56 5.86 5.80
C VAL A 122 6.41 6.44 7.21
N LEU A 123 5.21 6.34 7.76
CA LEU A 123 4.86 6.80 9.10
C LEU A 123 4.98 5.66 10.12
N ALA A 124 4.63 4.43 9.73
CA ALA A 124 4.76 3.25 10.56
C ALA A 124 4.83 1.98 9.70
N ALA A 125 5.45 0.92 10.24
CA ALA A 125 5.37 -0.42 9.69
C ALA A 125 5.28 -1.47 10.80
N ALA A 126 4.63 -2.60 10.51
CA ALA A 126 4.59 -3.76 11.39
C ALA A 126 4.37 -5.04 10.58
N HIS A 127 4.85 -6.16 11.11
CA HIS A 127 4.68 -7.50 10.55
C HIS A 127 3.99 -8.41 11.57
N ASP A 128 3.58 -9.60 11.11
CA ASP A 128 2.89 -10.62 11.92
C ASP A 128 1.63 -10.10 12.65
N LEU A 129 0.98 -9.11 12.04
CA LEU A 129 -0.29 -8.57 12.50
C LEU A 129 -1.39 -9.61 12.27
N ARG A 130 -2.27 -9.79 13.25
CA ARG A 130 -3.38 -10.73 13.12
C ARG A 130 -4.51 -10.10 12.30
N PHE A 131 -5.12 -10.91 11.44
CA PHE A 131 -6.37 -10.64 10.73
C PHE A 131 -7.39 -11.74 11.08
N ARG A 132 -8.64 -11.59 10.64
CA ARG A 132 -9.75 -12.49 11.06
C ARG A 132 -9.46 -13.97 10.77
N ASN A 133 -8.83 -14.26 9.64
CA ASN A 133 -8.48 -15.60 9.18
C ASN A 133 -7.11 -15.63 8.47
N GLY A 134 -6.21 -14.74 8.89
CA GLY A 134 -4.88 -14.62 8.29
C GLY A 134 -3.92 -13.83 9.16
N ARG A 135 -2.73 -13.59 8.63
CA ARG A 135 -1.76 -12.67 9.20
C ARG A 135 -1.24 -11.74 8.12
N GLY A 136 -0.77 -10.56 8.50
CA GLY A 136 -0.32 -9.58 7.53
C GLY A 136 0.86 -8.74 7.99
N SER A 137 1.45 -8.08 7.01
CA SER A 137 2.39 -7.00 7.21
C SER A 137 1.76 -5.74 6.67
N CYS A 138 1.87 -4.64 7.41
CA CYS A 138 1.24 -3.38 7.08
C CYS A 138 2.23 -2.21 7.13
N VAL A 139 1.95 -1.21 6.32
CA VAL A 139 2.59 0.10 6.29
C VAL A 139 1.51 1.16 6.47
N ILE A 140 1.81 2.19 7.24
CA ILE A 140 1.11 3.47 7.16
C ILE A 140 2.06 4.43 6.49
N ASP A 141 1.66 5.00 5.37
CA ASP A 141 2.44 6.01 4.66
C ASP A 141 1.61 7.24 4.31
N ARG A 142 2.31 8.24 3.80
CA ARG A 142 1.72 9.45 3.27
C ARG A 142 2.35 9.73 1.92
N TYR A 143 1.50 9.90 0.92
CA TYR A 143 1.92 10.20 -0.45
C TYR A 143 1.16 11.42 -0.99
N ARG A 144 1.70 11.99 -2.08
CA ARG A 144 1.13 13.14 -2.77
C ARG A 144 0.87 12.82 -4.23
N THR A 145 -0.37 13.06 -4.65
CA THR A 145 -0.77 13.10 -6.06
C THR A 145 -0.75 14.54 -6.57
N SER A 146 -1.01 14.73 -7.86
CA SER A 146 -1.18 16.08 -8.45
C SER A 146 -2.33 16.87 -7.83
N ARG A 147 -3.34 16.20 -7.26
CA ARG A 147 -4.56 16.83 -6.72
C ARG A 147 -4.53 17.05 -5.22
N THR A 148 -3.97 16.11 -4.45
CA THR A 148 -4.04 16.15 -2.98
C THR A 148 -2.96 15.29 -2.32
N ARG A 149 -2.97 15.23 -0.99
CA ARG A 149 -2.14 14.34 -0.18
C ARG A 149 -3.03 13.32 0.53
N TYR A 150 -2.61 12.07 0.54
CA TYR A 150 -3.30 10.98 1.23
C TYR A 150 -2.45 10.44 2.36
N THR A 151 -3.10 9.93 3.40
CA THR A 151 -2.50 8.97 4.33
C THR A 151 -3.14 7.63 4.04
N GLU A 152 -2.32 6.59 3.94
CA GLU A 152 -2.74 5.25 3.53
C GLU A 152 -2.29 4.22 4.56
N ILE A 153 -3.16 3.25 4.81
CA ILE A 153 -2.84 1.97 5.41
C ILE A 153 -2.81 0.95 4.29
N ALA A 154 -1.68 0.30 4.07
CA ALA A 154 -1.52 -0.75 3.08
C ALA A 154 -1.03 -2.03 3.77
N CYS A 155 -1.76 -3.12 3.57
CA CYS A 155 -1.48 -4.41 4.21
C CYS A 155 -1.43 -5.53 3.17
N LEU A 156 -0.35 -6.31 3.16
CA LEU A 156 -0.35 -7.63 2.53
C LEU A 156 -0.84 -8.65 3.57
N VAL A 157 -1.96 -9.31 3.29
CA VAL A 157 -2.59 -10.29 4.17
C VAL A 157 -2.49 -11.68 3.55
N GLN A 158 -1.87 -12.60 4.28
CA GLN A 158 -1.75 -14.01 3.92
C GLN A 158 -2.79 -14.85 4.67
N ALA A 159 -3.69 -15.48 3.92
CA ALA A 159 -4.56 -16.55 4.38
C ALA A 159 -3.98 -17.92 3.97
N ARG A 160 -4.72 -19.01 4.18
CA ARG A 160 -4.22 -20.39 3.93
C ARG A 160 -3.77 -20.65 2.49
N ALA A 161 -4.41 -20.02 1.50
CA ALA A 161 -4.16 -20.30 0.08
C ALA A 161 -4.06 -19.03 -0.79
N THR A 162 -4.26 -17.86 -0.20
CA THR A 162 -4.38 -16.59 -0.91
C THR A 162 -3.60 -15.50 -0.18
N GLU A 163 -3.04 -14.59 -0.96
CA GLU A 163 -2.46 -13.35 -0.48
C GLU A 163 -3.19 -12.19 -1.13
N THR A 164 -3.58 -11.23 -0.32
CA THR A 164 -4.38 -10.08 -0.75
C THR A 164 -3.74 -8.81 -0.21
N VAL A 165 -3.51 -7.86 -1.09
CA VAL A 165 -3.19 -6.49 -0.71
C VAL A 165 -4.50 -5.78 -0.38
N VAL A 166 -4.56 -5.18 0.80
CA VAL A 166 -5.67 -4.36 1.28
C VAL A 166 -5.16 -2.95 1.50
N VAL A 167 -5.81 -1.98 0.85
CA VAL A 167 -5.48 -0.56 0.93
C VAL A 167 -6.66 0.19 1.51
N ALA A 168 -6.36 1.12 2.43
CA ALA A 168 -7.32 2.07 2.99
C ALA A 168 -6.67 3.46 3.02
N ALA A 169 -7.18 4.39 2.22
CA ALA A 169 -6.61 5.74 2.08
C ALA A 169 -7.64 6.82 2.39
N GLY A 170 -7.17 7.91 3.00
CA GLY A 170 -7.96 9.10 3.33
C GLY A 170 -7.14 10.38 3.13
N LEU A 171 -7.83 11.52 3.05
CA LEU A 171 -7.16 12.82 2.89
C LEU A 171 -6.25 13.08 4.09
N ALA A 172 -4.99 13.43 3.85
CA ALA A 172 -4.04 13.68 4.93
C ALA A 172 -4.50 14.82 5.86
N SER A 173 -5.28 15.79 5.35
CA SER A 173 -5.86 16.89 6.12
C SER A 173 -7.05 16.49 7.01
N HIS A 174 -7.71 15.37 6.71
CA HIS A 174 -8.89 14.87 7.43
C HIS A 174 -8.68 13.50 8.08
N TRP A 175 -7.42 13.04 8.11
CA TRP A 175 -7.07 11.71 8.60
C TRP A 175 -7.63 11.43 10.00
N ALA A 176 -7.57 12.40 10.92
CA ALA A 176 -8.08 12.22 12.28
C ALA A 176 -9.59 11.90 12.32
N GLN A 177 -10.37 12.41 11.36
CA GLN A 177 -11.81 12.14 11.25
C GLN A 177 -12.09 10.87 10.44
N GLU A 178 -11.30 10.60 9.41
CA GLU A 178 -11.54 9.51 8.45
C GLU A 178 -10.97 8.15 8.92
N ALA A 179 -9.86 8.17 9.65
CA ALA A 179 -9.12 6.98 10.08
C ALA A 179 -9.98 5.94 10.81
N PRO A 180 -10.88 6.29 11.75
CA PRO A 180 -11.66 5.27 12.47
C PRO A 180 -12.49 4.35 11.56
N ALA A 181 -13.06 4.88 10.47
CA ALA A 181 -13.80 4.07 9.50
C ALA A 181 -12.86 3.21 8.65
N LEU A 182 -11.74 3.78 8.20
CA LEU A 182 -10.72 3.08 7.41
C LEU A 182 -10.06 1.94 8.21
N GLU A 183 -9.61 2.22 9.43
CA GLU A 183 -9.04 1.27 10.39
C GLU A 183 -10.02 0.14 10.72
N ARG A 184 -11.31 0.47 10.90
CA ARG A 184 -12.35 -0.54 11.13
C ARG A 184 -12.58 -1.42 9.91
N ALA A 185 -12.52 -0.87 8.69
CA ALA A 185 -12.61 -1.65 7.46
C ALA A 185 -11.44 -2.65 7.33
N VAL A 186 -10.20 -2.19 7.56
CA VAL A 186 -9.02 -3.05 7.57
C VAL A 186 -9.11 -4.14 8.65
N SER A 187 -9.53 -3.77 9.86
CA SER A 187 -9.73 -4.73 10.96
C SER A 187 -10.82 -5.77 10.67
N ALA A 188 -11.81 -5.40 9.87
CA ALA A 188 -12.93 -6.26 9.51
C ALA A 188 -12.68 -7.16 8.29
N PHE A 189 -11.59 -6.92 7.57
CA PHE A 189 -11.23 -7.67 6.37
C PHE A 189 -11.23 -9.18 6.65
N LEU A 190 -11.96 -9.90 5.80
CA LEU A 190 -11.93 -11.34 5.73
C LEU A 190 -11.02 -11.71 4.57
N ALA A 191 -9.96 -12.45 4.83
CA ALA A 191 -8.97 -12.89 3.85
C ALA A 191 -9.36 -14.20 3.13
#